data_AF-A0AAV5YCZ9-F1
#
_entry.id   AF-A0AAV5YCZ9-F1
#
_cell.length_a   1.000
_cell.length_b   1.000
_cell.length_c   1.000
_cell.angle_alpha   90.00
_cell.angle_beta   90.00
_cell.angle_gamma   90.00
#
_symmetry.space_group_name_H-M   'P 1'
#
loop_
_entity.id
_entity.type
_entity.pdbx_description
1 polymer ?
#
loop_
_entity_poly.entity_id
_entity_poly.type
_entity_poly.pdbx_seq_one_letter_code
_entity_poly.pdbx_strand_id
1 'polypeptide(L)'
;MKTTTKPRFGLLAKVVLFLASVLVPLALVTWFVSVHTLRVRMTEEFTSKGTAIANSLASSGVDLVLTRDASTVQALIDQFAGIGGVAYVMVYDQNKNQIAHTFVPFVPPDLVDKNLVAGDAAKQVRDIEYADPVTGATRQIIDIGVPMLGGSLGTVRVGMDRAIIDGAAARSGWFLLAVFSSVALAAGAAAVAFAGRLTQPIAQIVRVAERVGRGDLSETVKVTARDEIGQLAHTFNDTVIRLRSQVMTETERDEERRRREELQRNIQTFLDTVMEIAQGDLSRRGQVTPDVLGNVVDSINVMVEEIAALLADVRHAALRVSASANDMIGVTDQMAGGAQAQARELTTISHGVERVSHSVREVATTAQAAAGAARRTLEAAQNGEQAVHDSLAGMQRIRGEVQIIAKRIKSLGDRSLEISAIVNLIEELASHTNLLALNAAIEAAGAGEAGLRFGVVADEIRKLAERAAKATKDVGVLIRTVQMETQEAVAAMEEGTREVEAGYEVTIRAEEHLKEIATTSTKSAELVQGISRASTQQADGVEAVARAMQSIAQVAVGTEQAVLQTRKTVEDLVKLADELTRSLSRFKLAAA
;
A
#
# COMPACT_ATOMS: atom_id res chain seq x y z
N MET A 1 -40.68 -4.30 -76.76
CA MET A 1 -39.71 -4.92 -75.82
C MET A 1 -38.61 -3.91 -75.53
N LYS A 2 -38.64 -3.26 -74.36
CA LYS A 2 -37.61 -2.28 -73.94
C LYS A 2 -36.35 -3.04 -73.51
N THR A 3 -35.30 -2.97 -74.31
CA THR A 3 -33.98 -3.51 -73.98
C THR A 3 -33.36 -2.66 -72.87
N THR A 4 -33.28 -3.22 -71.66
CA THR A 4 -32.55 -2.64 -70.54
C THR A 4 -31.05 -2.64 -70.84
N THR A 5 -30.53 -1.47 -71.20
CA THR A 5 -29.09 -1.23 -71.34
C THR A 5 -28.41 -1.37 -69.99
N LYS A 6 -27.78 -2.53 -69.73
CA LYS A 6 -26.88 -2.70 -68.58
C LYS A 6 -25.71 -1.70 -68.71
N PRO A 7 -25.38 -0.90 -67.68
CA PRO A 7 -24.21 -0.04 -67.72
C PRO A 7 -22.95 -0.90 -67.81
N ARG A 8 -22.19 -0.75 -68.91
CA ARG A 8 -20.87 -1.39 -69.07
C ARG A 8 -19.83 -0.54 -68.33
N PHE A 9 -19.58 -0.89 -67.07
CA PHE A 9 -18.45 -0.32 -66.32
C PHE A 9 -17.11 -0.71 -66.97
N GLY A 10 -16.20 0.25 -67.14
CA GLY A 10 -14.84 0.00 -67.61
C GLY A 10 -14.05 -0.90 -66.64
N LEU A 11 -12.94 -1.48 -67.09
CA LEU A 11 -12.09 -2.39 -66.29
C LEU A 11 -11.72 -1.79 -64.93
N LEU A 12 -11.33 -0.51 -64.91
CA LEU A 12 -11.03 0.25 -63.70
C LEU A 12 -12.22 0.29 -62.73
N ALA A 13 -13.42 0.59 -63.23
CA ALA A 13 -14.61 0.64 -62.39
C ALA A 13 -14.96 -0.75 -61.81
N LYS A 14 -14.73 -1.84 -62.55
CA LYS A 14 -14.94 -3.21 -62.03
C LYS A 14 -13.92 -3.59 -60.96
N VAL A 15 -12.65 -3.24 -61.15
CA VAL A 15 -11.57 -3.52 -60.17
C VAL A 15 -11.77 -2.69 -58.90
N VAL A 16 -12.12 -1.41 -59.03
CA VAL A 16 -12.42 -0.54 -57.88
C VAL A 16 -13.68 -1.01 -57.15
N LEU A 17 -14.74 -1.38 -57.85
CA LEU A 17 -15.95 -1.95 -57.23
C LEU A 17 -15.66 -3.28 -56.50
N PHE A 18 -14.82 -4.14 -57.07
CA PHE A 18 -14.42 -5.39 -56.44
C PHE A 18 -13.59 -5.13 -55.16
N LEU A 19 -12.57 -4.28 -55.23
CA LEU A 19 -11.77 -3.89 -54.06
C LEU A 19 -12.63 -3.26 -52.96
N ALA A 20 -13.54 -2.36 -53.34
CA ALA A 20 -14.48 -1.76 -52.39
C ALA A 20 -15.40 -2.80 -51.75
N SER A 21 -15.88 -3.79 -52.53
CA SER A 21 -16.77 -4.84 -52.03
C SER A 21 -16.13 -5.79 -51.01
N VAL A 22 -14.80 -5.88 -50.99
CA VAL A 22 -14.05 -6.74 -50.04
C VAL A 22 -13.49 -5.93 -48.87
N LEU A 23 -12.89 -4.77 -49.14
CA LEU A 23 -12.19 -3.98 -48.12
C LEU A 23 -13.15 -3.26 -47.18
N VAL A 24 -14.28 -2.75 -47.68
CA VAL A 24 -15.22 -1.97 -46.86
C VAL A 24 -15.91 -2.85 -45.80
N PRO A 25 -16.47 -4.03 -46.13
CA PRO A 25 -17.10 -4.89 -45.10
C PRO A 25 -16.09 -5.38 -44.07
N LEU A 26 -14.88 -5.76 -44.50
CA LEU A 26 -13.82 -6.21 -43.60
C LEU A 26 -13.42 -5.10 -42.63
N ALA A 27 -13.19 -3.88 -43.14
CA ALA A 27 -12.85 -2.72 -42.31
C ALA A 27 -13.96 -2.39 -41.29
N LEU A 28 -15.24 -2.43 -41.70
CA LEU A 28 -16.37 -2.17 -40.82
C LEU A 28 -16.50 -3.21 -39.70
N VAL A 29 -16.35 -4.51 -40.03
CA VAL A 29 -16.41 -5.59 -39.04
C VAL A 29 -15.24 -5.48 -38.06
N THR A 30 -14.01 -5.29 -38.55
CA THR A 30 -12.84 -5.15 -37.69
C THR A 30 -12.93 -3.91 -36.80
N TRP A 31 -13.39 -2.77 -37.35
CA TRP A 31 -13.63 -1.55 -36.59
C TRP A 31 -14.67 -1.76 -35.48
N PHE A 32 -15.82 -2.35 -35.81
CA PHE A 32 -16.89 -2.61 -34.84
C PHE A 32 -16.44 -3.56 -33.73
N VAL A 33 -15.83 -4.70 -34.10
CA VAL A 33 -15.35 -5.69 -33.12
C VAL A 33 -14.28 -5.08 -32.22
N SER A 34 -13.34 -4.31 -32.77
CA SER A 34 -12.27 -3.70 -31.98
C SER A 34 -12.81 -2.64 -31.00
N VAL A 35 -13.63 -1.70 -31.49
CA VAL A 35 -14.23 -0.65 -30.66
C VAL A 35 -15.12 -1.25 -29.58
N HIS A 36 -15.94 -2.24 -29.93
CA HIS A 36 -16.82 -2.94 -28.98
C HIS A 36 -16.01 -3.68 -27.90
N THR A 37 -15.03 -4.49 -28.32
CA THR A 37 -14.18 -5.26 -27.38
C THR A 37 -13.41 -4.34 -26.45
N LEU A 38 -12.87 -3.23 -26.96
CA LEU A 38 -12.15 -2.25 -26.14
C LEU A 38 -13.07 -1.59 -25.13
N ARG A 39 -14.27 -1.18 -25.54
CA ARG A 39 -15.26 -0.58 -24.63
C ARG A 39 -15.66 -1.55 -23.51
N VAL A 40 -15.90 -2.83 -23.82
CA VAL A 40 -16.24 -3.85 -22.81
C VAL A 40 -15.08 -4.04 -21.84
N ARG A 41 -13.86 -4.30 -22.33
CA ARG A 41 -12.68 -4.53 -21.47
C ARG A 41 -12.35 -3.33 -20.58
N MET A 42 -12.41 -2.12 -21.11
CA MET A 42 -12.17 -0.91 -20.31
C MET A 42 -13.28 -0.69 -19.27
N THR A 43 -14.54 -1.01 -19.60
CA THR A 43 -15.65 -0.93 -18.64
C THR A 43 -15.43 -1.92 -17.49
N GLU A 44 -15.03 -3.16 -17.78
CA GLU A 44 -14.67 -4.15 -16.76
C GLU A 44 -13.48 -3.69 -15.90
N GLU A 45 -12.42 -3.17 -16.54
CA GLU A 45 -11.23 -2.66 -15.84
C GLU A 45 -11.57 -1.49 -14.90
N PHE A 46 -12.32 -0.49 -15.39
CA PHE A 46 -12.72 0.67 -14.60
C PHE A 46 -13.66 0.28 -13.46
N THR A 47 -14.59 -0.65 -13.72
CA THR A 47 -15.48 -1.18 -12.68
C THR A 47 -14.69 -1.93 -11.61
N SER A 48 -13.70 -2.72 -12.01
CA SER A 48 -12.82 -3.46 -11.08
C SER A 48 -11.98 -2.50 -10.22
N LYS A 49 -11.32 -1.51 -10.85
CA LYS A 49 -10.56 -0.47 -10.16
C LYS A 49 -11.42 0.33 -9.18
N GLY A 50 -12.58 0.81 -9.63
CA GLY A 50 -13.51 1.55 -8.76
C GLY A 50 -14.06 0.69 -7.62
N THR A 51 -14.30 -0.61 -7.85
CA THR A 51 -14.67 -1.55 -6.78
C THR A 51 -13.55 -1.71 -5.76
N ALA A 52 -12.29 -1.83 -6.21
CA ALA A 52 -11.15 -1.96 -5.32
C ALA A 52 -10.96 -0.71 -4.44
N ILE A 53 -11.10 0.48 -5.03
CA ILE A 53 -11.07 1.76 -4.31
C ILE A 53 -12.21 1.82 -3.29
N ALA A 54 -13.45 1.51 -3.72
CA ALA A 54 -14.62 1.54 -2.85
C ALA A 54 -14.51 0.53 -1.69
N ASN A 55 -14.00 -0.67 -1.93
CA ASN A 55 -13.75 -1.67 -0.89
C ASN A 55 -12.66 -1.24 0.10
N SER A 56 -11.55 -0.69 -0.40
CA SER A 56 -10.46 -0.18 0.46
C SER A 56 -10.96 0.94 1.37
N LEU A 57 -11.75 1.87 0.82
CA LEU A 57 -12.40 2.93 1.55
C LEU A 57 -13.45 2.41 2.52
N ALA A 58 -14.24 1.43 2.13
CA ALA A 58 -15.27 0.85 2.99
C ALA A 58 -14.65 0.08 4.17
N SER A 59 -13.49 -0.57 3.99
CA SER A 59 -12.76 -1.23 5.10
C SER A 59 -12.07 -0.23 6.02
N SER A 60 -11.38 0.78 5.47
CA SER A 60 -10.68 1.80 6.28
C SER A 60 -11.65 2.81 6.90
N GLY A 61 -12.80 3.03 6.27
CA GLY A 61 -13.85 3.93 6.73
C GLY A 61 -14.57 3.45 7.98
N VAL A 62 -14.55 2.15 8.30
CA VAL A 62 -15.16 1.61 9.53
C VAL A 62 -14.54 2.26 10.77
N ASP A 63 -13.21 2.32 10.86
CA ASP A 63 -12.51 2.92 12.00
C ASP A 63 -12.66 4.45 12.05
N LEU A 64 -12.72 5.12 10.90
CA LEU A 64 -12.83 6.57 10.81
C LEU A 64 -14.25 7.09 11.10
N VAL A 65 -15.28 6.39 10.64
CA VAL A 65 -16.68 6.77 10.91
C VAL A 65 -17.02 6.57 12.39
N LEU A 66 -16.44 5.54 13.04
CA LEU A 66 -16.57 5.31 14.48
C LEU A 66 -15.86 6.38 15.33
N THR A 67 -14.76 6.95 14.84
CA THR A 67 -13.99 8.00 15.54
C THR A 67 -14.51 9.42 15.29
N ARG A 68 -15.48 9.60 14.39
CA ARG A 68 -16.16 10.88 14.05
C ARG A 68 -15.25 12.02 13.58
N ASP A 69 -14.08 11.71 13.03
CA ASP A 69 -13.21 12.74 12.47
C ASP A 69 -13.41 12.88 10.95
N ALA A 70 -14.33 13.78 10.57
CA ALA A 70 -14.65 14.04 9.16
C ALA A 70 -13.44 14.55 8.36
N SER A 71 -12.49 15.26 8.99
CA SER A 71 -11.28 15.75 8.32
C SER A 71 -10.38 14.62 7.83
N THR A 72 -10.25 13.56 8.63
CA THR A 72 -9.43 12.41 8.27
C THR A 72 -10.08 11.60 7.14
N VAL A 73 -11.42 11.48 7.13
CA VAL A 73 -12.15 10.85 6.01
C VAL A 73 -11.96 11.67 4.73
N GLN A 74 -12.05 12.99 4.84
CA GLN A 74 -11.88 13.91 3.72
C GLN A 74 -10.48 13.80 3.09
N ALA A 75 -9.41 13.84 3.90
CA ALA A 75 -8.04 13.71 3.40
C ALA A 75 -7.80 12.37 2.67
N LEU A 76 -8.43 11.30 3.17
CA LEU A 76 -8.29 9.96 2.61
C LEU A 76 -9.04 9.85 1.26
N ILE A 77 -10.26 10.37 1.15
CA ILE A 77 -10.97 10.36 -0.14
C ILE A 77 -10.32 11.26 -1.19
N ASP A 78 -9.70 12.37 -0.79
CA ASP A 78 -8.97 13.26 -1.69
C ASP A 78 -7.77 12.56 -2.35
N GLN A 79 -7.09 11.67 -1.62
CA GLN A 79 -6.01 10.84 -2.16
C GLN A 79 -6.52 9.91 -3.28
N PHE A 80 -7.70 9.30 -3.09
CA PHE A 80 -8.30 8.43 -4.10
C PHE A 80 -8.89 9.21 -5.28
N ALA A 81 -9.35 10.44 -5.06
CA ALA A 81 -9.82 11.34 -6.13
C ALA A 81 -8.71 11.68 -7.14
N GLY A 82 -7.44 11.68 -6.70
CA GLY A 82 -6.28 11.90 -7.56
C GLY A 82 -5.95 10.75 -8.51
N ILE A 83 -6.60 9.59 -8.36
CA ILE A 83 -6.37 8.42 -9.23
C ILE A 83 -7.01 8.69 -10.60
N GLY A 84 -6.20 8.58 -11.65
CA GLY A 84 -6.67 8.75 -13.03
C GLY A 84 -7.87 7.86 -13.36
N GLY A 85 -8.98 8.47 -13.75
CA GLY A 85 -10.24 7.79 -14.06
C GLY A 85 -11.31 7.90 -12.99
N VAL A 86 -10.98 8.36 -11.79
CA VAL A 86 -11.97 8.67 -10.75
C VAL A 86 -12.60 10.03 -11.03
N ALA A 87 -13.91 10.07 -11.19
CA ALA A 87 -14.69 11.31 -11.33
C ALA A 87 -15.04 11.90 -9.96
N TYR A 88 -15.39 11.05 -8.99
CA TYR A 88 -15.58 11.43 -7.60
C TYR A 88 -15.48 10.23 -6.67
N VAL A 89 -15.26 10.56 -5.40
CA VAL A 89 -15.49 9.71 -4.23
C VAL A 89 -16.41 10.44 -3.26
N MET A 90 -17.36 9.72 -2.67
CA MET A 90 -18.22 10.23 -1.59
C MET A 90 -18.56 9.14 -0.58
N VAL A 91 -18.84 9.56 0.65
CA VAL A 91 -19.21 8.70 1.78
C VAL A 91 -20.43 9.29 2.44
N TYR A 92 -21.44 8.47 2.74
CA TYR A 92 -22.63 8.89 3.47
C TYR A 92 -23.01 7.86 4.54
N ASP A 93 -23.70 8.34 5.59
CA ASP A 93 -24.17 7.52 6.71
C ASP A 93 -25.45 6.74 6.36
N GLN A 94 -26.01 6.00 7.32
CA GLN A 94 -27.26 5.25 7.11
C GLN A 94 -28.47 6.12 6.78
N ASN A 95 -28.47 7.38 7.21
CA ASN A 95 -29.53 8.36 6.99
C ASN A 95 -29.33 9.15 5.68
N LYS A 96 -28.35 8.77 4.85
CA LYS A 96 -27.93 9.48 3.63
C LYS A 96 -27.32 10.86 3.89
N ASN A 97 -26.92 11.17 5.11
CA ASN A 97 -26.14 12.38 5.39
C ASN A 97 -24.73 12.20 4.84
N GLN A 98 -24.25 13.22 4.14
CA GLN A 98 -22.91 13.21 3.57
C GLN A 98 -21.88 13.35 4.69
N ILE A 99 -20.94 12.40 4.74
CA ILE A 99 -19.82 12.41 5.71
C ILE A 99 -18.62 13.12 5.07
N ALA A 100 -18.30 12.77 3.83
CA ALA A 100 -17.20 13.35 3.08
C ALA A 100 -17.44 13.20 1.58
N HIS A 101 -16.96 14.15 0.77
CA HIS A 101 -17.07 14.08 -0.68
C HIS A 101 -15.96 14.88 -1.38
N THR A 102 -15.70 14.56 -2.63
CA THR A 102 -14.67 15.23 -3.46
C THR A 102 -15.25 16.26 -4.41
N PHE A 103 -16.59 16.46 -4.38
CA PHE A 103 -17.24 17.48 -5.18
C PHE A 103 -16.90 18.90 -4.72
N VAL A 104 -16.68 19.80 -5.67
CA VAL A 104 -16.50 21.23 -5.46
C VAL A 104 -17.47 21.96 -6.39
N PRO A 105 -18.26 22.96 -5.95
CA PRO A 105 -18.44 23.41 -4.57
C PRO A 105 -19.50 22.61 -3.77
N PHE A 106 -20.38 21.85 -4.43
CA PHE A 106 -21.43 21.05 -3.78
C PHE A 106 -21.66 19.71 -4.50
N VAL A 107 -22.21 18.73 -3.79
CA VAL A 107 -22.63 17.44 -4.37
C VAL A 107 -23.89 17.65 -5.23
N PRO A 108 -23.93 17.16 -6.48
CA PRO A 108 -25.10 17.26 -7.34
C PRO A 108 -26.38 16.72 -6.67
N PRO A 109 -27.53 17.43 -6.78
CA PRO A 109 -28.81 16.94 -6.27
C PRO A 109 -29.17 15.58 -6.86
N ASP A 110 -29.81 14.72 -6.06
CA ASP A 110 -30.29 13.38 -6.42
C ASP A 110 -29.21 12.34 -6.78
N LEU A 111 -27.92 12.69 -6.77
CA LEU A 111 -26.85 11.76 -7.11
C LEU A 111 -26.84 10.52 -6.21
N VAL A 112 -27.10 10.72 -4.91
CA VAL A 112 -27.19 9.65 -3.92
C VAL A 112 -28.34 8.69 -4.25
N ASP A 113 -29.49 9.22 -4.67
CA ASP A 113 -30.68 8.40 -4.96
C ASP A 113 -30.59 7.64 -6.29
N LYS A 114 -29.72 8.07 -7.21
CA LYS A 114 -29.50 7.38 -8.49
C LYS A 114 -28.88 5.99 -8.35
N ASN A 115 -28.10 5.73 -7.29
CA ASN A 115 -27.53 4.41 -7.04
C ASN A 115 -27.52 4.10 -5.53
N LEU A 116 -28.66 3.65 -5.04
CA LEU A 116 -28.84 3.21 -3.65
C LEU A 116 -28.39 1.77 -3.51
N VAL A 117 -27.47 1.53 -2.58
CA VAL A 117 -26.98 0.20 -2.24
C VAL A 117 -27.85 -0.39 -1.14
N ALA A 118 -28.44 -1.56 -1.38
CA ALA A 118 -29.16 -2.29 -0.34
C ALA A 118 -28.18 -2.78 0.75
N GLY A 119 -28.59 -2.76 2.02
CA GLY A 119 -27.69 -3.09 3.14
C GLY A 119 -27.13 -4.52 3.11
N ASP A 120 -27.85 -5.45 2.48
CA ASP A 120 -27.46 -6.85 2.29
C ASP A 120 -26.66 -7.11 1.01
N ALA A 121 -26.56 -6.13 0.10
CA ALA A 121 -25.83 -6.27 -1.14
C ALA A 121 -24.31 -6.11 -0.92
N ALA A 122 -23.49 -6.98 -1.50
CA ALA A 122 -22.04 -6.87 -1.41
C ALA A 122 -21.49 -5.61 -2.11
N LYS A 123 -22.13 -5.20 -3.21
CA LYS A 123 -21.87 -3.95 -3.95
C LYS A 123 -23.00 -3.66 -4.93
N GLN A 124 -23.09 -2.44 -5.42
CA GLN A 124 -23.97 -2.06 -6.52
C GLN A 124 -23.27 -1.17 -7.53
N VAL A 125 -23.33 -1.57 -8.81
CA VAL A 125 -22.74 -0.83 -9.92
C VAL A 125 -23.85 -0.33 -10.82
N ARG A 126 -23.86 0.96 -11.12
CA ARG A 126 -24.86 1.56 -12.00
C ARG A 126 -24.23 2.64 -12.86
N ASP A 127 -24.58 2.62 -14.13
CA ASP A 127 -24.28 3.73 -15.04
C ASP A 127 -25.21 4.89 -14.69
N ILE A 128 -24.63 6.02 -14.30
CA ILE A 128 -25.38 7.22 -13.95
C ILE A 128 -24.81 8.44 -14.65
N GLU A 129 -25.66 9.45 -14.77
CA GLU A 129 -25.33 10.69 -15.41
C GLU A 129 -25.68 11.84 -14.47
N TYR A 130 -24.78 12.82 -14.34
CA TYR A 130 -24.98 13.97 -13.48
C TYR A 130 -24.37 15.24 -14.09
N ALA A 131 -24.93 16.39 -13.75
CA ALA A 131 -24.38 17.68 -14.16
C ALA A 131 -23.21 18.03 -13.23
N ASP A 132 -22.03 18.21 -13.80
CA ASP A 132 -20.84 18.67 -13.08
C ASP A 132 -21.12 20.04 -12.45
N PRO A 133 -20.97 20.18 -11.12
CA PRO A 133 -21.32 21.41 -10.40
C PRO A 133 -20.39 22.60 -10.72
N VAL A 134 -19.21 22.37 -11.31
CA VAL A 134 -18.29 23.44 -11.75
C VAL A 134 -18.56 23.83 -13.19
N THR A 135 -18.63 22.85 -14.09
CA THR A 135 -18.65 23.10 -15.54
C THR A 135 -20.05 23.14 -16.13
N GLY A 136 -21.06 22.65 -15.41
CA GLY A 136 -22.42 22.44 -15.91
C GLY A 136 -22.53 21.34 -16.97
N ALA A 137 -21.42 20.68 -17.31
CA ALA A 137 -21.39 19.65 -18.32
C ALA A 137 -21.96 18.34 -17.76
N THR A 138 -22.74 17.65 -18.59
CA THR A 138 -23.27 16.34 -18.25
C THR A 138 -22.13 15.31 -18.28
N ARG A 139 -21.83 14.70 -17.12
CA ARG A 139 -20.84 13.63 -16.97
C ARG A 139 -21.52 12.28 -16.84
N GLN A 140 -21.10 11.32 -17.66
CA GLN A 140 -21.47 9.93 -17.54
C GLN A 140 -20.41 9.16 -16.77
N ILE A 141 -20.85 8.40 -15.78
CA ILE A 141 -19.95 7.65 -14.92
C ILE A 141 -20.47 6.23 -14.67
N ILE A 142 -19.53 5.35 -14.34
CA ILE A 142 -19.83 4.06 -13.75
C ILE A 142 -19.75 4.28 -12.24
N ASP A 143 -20.90 4.37 -11.58
CA ASP A 143 -20.96 4.58 -10.14
C ASP A 143 -21.01 3.25 -9.40
N ILE A 144 -20.10 3.11 -8.44
CA ILE A 144 -19.88 1.88 -7.69
C ILE A 144 -20.09 2.20 -6.22
N GLY A 145 -21.13 1.61 -5.64
CA GLY A 145 -21.45 1.71 -4.23
C GLY A 145 -21.09 0.43 -3.47
N VAL A 146 -20.40 0.57 -2.34
CA VAL A 146 -20.04 -0.52 -1.43
C VAL A 146 -20.49 -0.16 -0.01
N PRO A 147 -21.28 -1.01 0.66
CA PRO A 147 -21.77 -0.71 1.99
C PRO A 147 -20.70 -0.99 3.07
N MET A 148 -20.65 -0.13 4.09
CA MET A 148 -19.75 -0.30 5.24
C MET A 148 -20.42 -1.15 6.32
N LEU A 149 -19.74 -2.19 6.80
CA LEU A 149 -20.27 -3.19 7.75
C LEU A 149 -21.68 -3.68 7.39
N GLY A 150 -21.89 -4.16 6.16
CA GLY A 150 -23.21 -4.66 5.72
C GLY A 150 -24.30 -3.59 5.79
N GLY A 151 -23.95 -2.34 5.50
CA GLY A 151 -24.87 -1.19 5.47
C GLY A 151 -25.14 -0.57 6.85
N SER A 152 -24.59 -1.15 7.93
CA SER A 152 -24.79 -0.63 9.29
C SER A 152 -24.11 0.72 9.56
N LEU A 153 -23.11 1.10 8.76
CA LEU A 153 -22.39 2.37 8.91
C LEU A 153 -22.59 3.35 7.74
N GLY A 154 -23.34 2.96 6.72
CA GLY A 154 -23.54 3.75 5.50
C GLY A 154 -22.84 3.14 4.28
N THR A 155 -22.45 3.96 3.31
CA THR A 155 -21.94 3.46 2.02
C THR A 155 -20.88 4.40 1.46
N VAL A 156 -19.86 3.80 0.83
CA VAL A 156 -18.87 4.50 0.02
C VAL A 156 -19.27 4.40 -1.43
N ARG A 157 -19.21 5.53 -2.16
CA ARG A 157 -19.45 5.60 -3.59
C ARG A 157 -18.26 6.16 -4.34
N VAL A 158 -17.89 5.46 -5.41
CA VAL A 158 -16.80 5.83 -6.32
C VAL A 158 -17.38 5.91 -7.73
N GLY A 159 -17.37 7.11 -8.30
CA GLY A 159 -17.77 7.34 -9.68
C GLY A 159 -16.55 7.29 -10.60
N MET A 160 -16.54 6.37 -11.56
CA MET A 160 -15.47 6.27 -12.58
C MET A 160 -15.91 6.95 -13.87
N ASP A 161 -15.06 7.79 -14.46
CA ASP A 161 -15.40 8.60 -15.64
C ASP A 161 -15.49 7.75 -16.91
N ARG A 162 -16.69 7.70 -17.50
CA ARG A 162 -16.96 6.95 -18.73
C ARG A 162 -16.44 7.67 -19.97
N ALA A 163 -16.30 8.99 -19.93
CA ALA A 163 -15.80 9.77 -21.07
C ALA A 163 -14.37 9.35 -21.47
N ILE A 164 -13.58 8.84 -20.51
CA ILE A 164 -12.25 8.31 -20.78
C ILE A 164 -12.32 7.02 -21.61
N ILE A 165 -13.26 6.12 -21.26
CA ILE A 165 -13.50 4.87 -21.99
C ILE A 165 -13.99 5.19 -23.41
N ASP A 166 -14.99 6.06 -23.53
CA ASP A 166 -15.56 6.42 -24.82
C ASP A 166 -14.57 7.22 -25.68
N GLY A 167 -13.76 8.09 -25.08
CA GLY A 167 -12.69 8.82 -25.75
C GLY A 167 -11.55 7.91 -26.22
N ALA A 168 -11.18 6.89 -25.44
CA ALA A 168 -10.21 5.88 -25.85
C ALA A 168 -10.76 5.00 -26.99
N ALA A 169 -12.01 4.54 -26.88
CA ALA A 169 -12.69 3.77 -27.90
C ALA A 169 -12.84 4.55 -29.21
N ALA A 170 -13.22 5.82 -29.14
CA ALA A 170 -13.34 6.70 -30.30
C ALA A 170 -11.99 6.96 -30.97
N ARG A 171 -10.92 7.26 -30.21
CA ARG A 171 -9.57 7.46 -30.77
C ARG A 171 -9.05 6.21 -31.47
N SER A 172 -9.23 5.05 -30.86
CA SER A 172 -8.88 3.76 -31.46
C SER A 172 -9.69 3.51 -32.75
N GLY A 173 -10.99 3.79 -32.71
CA GLY A 173 -11.87 3.70 -33.87
C GLY A 173 -11.44 4.62 -35.03
N TRP A 174 -11.12 5.88 -34.74
CA TRP A 174 -10.61 6.84 -35.75
C TRP A 174 -9.26 6.42 -36.33
N PHE A 175 -8.36 5.90 -35.48
CA PHE A 175 -7.08 5.36 -35.94
C PHE A 175 -7.26 4.21 -36.92
N LEU A 176 -8.14 3.24 -36.60
CA LEU A 176 -8.44 2.12 -37.50
C LEU A 176 -9.09 2.59 -38.81
N LEU A 177 -10.02 3.55 -38.74
CA LEU A 177 -10.61 4.14 -39.95
C LEU A 177 -9.55 4.85 -40.81
N ALA A 178 -8.59 5.55 -40.20
CA ALA A 178 -7.49 6.19 -40.91
C ALA A 178 -6.57 5.16 -41.59
N VAL A 179 -6.22 4.07 -40.88
CA VAL A 179 -5.43 2.97 -41.44
C VAL A 179 -6.17 2.32 -42.61
N PHE A 180 -7.44 1.92 -42.43
CA PHE A 180 -8.21 1.32 -43.52
C PHE A 180 -8.45 2.28 -44.69
N SER A 181 -8.66 3.57 -44.42
CA SER A 181 -8.77 4.59 -45.48
C SER A 181 -7.45 4.75 -46.24
N SER A 182 -6.31 4.70 -45.55
CA SER A 182 -4.98 4.77 -46.17
C SER A 182 -4.70 3.53 -47.04
N VAL A 183 -5.09 2.34 -46.58
CA VAL A 183 -4.99 1.09 -47.34
C VAL A 183 -5.93 1.12 -48.55
N ALA A 184 -7.15 1.63 -48.40
CA ALA A 184 -8.11 1.78 -49.49
C ALA A 184 -7.64 2.82 -50.52
N LEU A 185 -7.03 3.93 -50.09
CA LEU A 185 -6.41 4.93 -50.95
C LEU A 185 -5.20 4.36 -51.69
N ALA A 186 -4.34 3.60 -51.01
CA ALA A 186 -3.20 2.93 -51.63
C ALA A 186 -3.64 1.88 -52.65
N ALA A 187 -4.64 1.05 -52.31
CA ALA A 187 -5.23 0.07 -53.22
C ALA A 187 -5.93 0.74 -54.42
N GLY A 188 -6.63 1.85 -54.19
CA GLY A 188 -7.26 2.66 -55.23
C GLY A 188 -6.24 3.32 -56.15
N ALA A 189 -5.18 3.93 -55.60
CA ALA A 189 -4.09 4.51 -56.36
C ALA A 189 -3.33 3.45 -57.17
N ALA A 190 -3.10 2.27 -56.58
CA ALA A 190 -2.54 1.12 -57.29
C ALA A 190 -3.47 0.66 -58.42
N ALA A 191 -4.79 0.59 -58.20
CA ALA A 191 -5.76 0.21 -59.23
C ALA A 191 -5.84 1.25 -60.38
N VAL A 192 -5.75 2.55 -60.07
CA VAL A 192 -5.70 3.63 -61.07
C VAL A 192 -4.39 3.58 -61.86
N ALA A 193 -3.26 3.42 -61.17
CA ALA A 193 -1.95 3.27 -61.81
C ALA A 193 -1.90 2.02 -62.70
N PHE A 194 -2.45 0.91 -62.23
CA PHE A 194 -2.54 -0.36 -62.97
C PHE A 194 -3.45 -0.21 -64.20
N ALA A 195 -4.61 0.41 -64.06
CA ALA A 195 -5.51 0.65 -65.19
C ALA A 195 -4.92 1.62 -66.22
N GLY A 196 -4.23 2.68 -65.79
CA GLY A 196 -3.56 3.61 -66.70
C GLY A 196 -2.40 2.96 -67.45
N ARG A 197 -1.57 2.17 -66.74
CA ARG A 197 -0.38 1.52 -67.32
C ARG A 197 -0.72 0.36 -68.24
N LEU A 198 -1.78 -0.43 -67.97
CA LEU A 198 -2.14 -1.57 -68.82
C LEU A 198 -3.24 -1.28 -69.83
N THR A 199 -4.31 -0.59 -69.42
CA THR A 199 -5.52 -0.50 -70.27
C THR A 199 -5.33 0.45 -71.44
N GLN A 200 -4.56 1.53 -71.26
CA GLN A 200 -4.37 2.54 -72.31
C GLN A 200 -3.50 2.03 -73.47
N PRO A 201 -2.34 1.38 -73.25
CA PRO A 201 -1.54 0.83 -74.35
C PRO A 201 -2.25 -0.35 -75.05
N ILE A 202 -2.93 -1.23 -74.30
CA ILE A 202 -3.72 -2.33 -74.89
C ILE A 202 -4.86 -1.79 -75.77
N ALA A 203 -5.57 -0.75 -75.34
CA ALA A 203 -6.63 -0.14 -76.13
C ALA A 203 -6.11 0.59 -77.39
N GLN A 204 -4.85 1.03 -77.41
CA GLN A 204 -4.20 1.54 -78.62
C GLN A 204 -3.83 0.42 -79.58
N ILE A 205 -3.25 -0.68 -79.08
CA ILE A 205 -2.95 -1.88 -79.87
C ILE A 205 -4.23 -2.42 -80.53
N VAL A 206 -5.33 -2.56 -79.78
CA VAL A 206 -6.63 -3.02 -80.31
C VAL A 206 -7.19 -2.08 -81.38
N ARG A 207 -7.08 -0.75 -81.19
CA ARG A 207 -7.57 0.22 -82.20
C ARG A 207 -6.75 0.23 -83.48
N VAL A 208 -5.43 0.08 -83.39
CA VAL A 208 -4.58 -0.06 -84.58
C VAL A 208 -4.84 -1.42 -85.23
N ALA A 209 -5.03 -2.48 -84.46
CA ALA A 209 -5.40 -3.81 -84.96
C ALA A 209 -6.74 -3.87 -85.68
N GLU A 210 -7.78 -3.18 -85.20
CA GLU A 210 -9.06 -3.08 -85.92
C GLU A 210 -8.93 -2.33 -87.27
N ARG A 211 -8.05 -1.32 -87.35
CA ARG A 211 -7.80 -0.58 -88.60
C ARG A 211 -6.97 -1.39 -89.60
N VAL A 212 -5.93 -2.06 -89.10
CA VAL A 212 -5.15 -3.06 -89.86
C VAL A 212 -6.07 -4.16 -90.39
N GLY A 213 -7.00 -4.66 -89.57
CA GLY A 213 -8.00 -5.66 -89.97
C GLY A 213 -9.01 -5.15 -91.02
N ARG A 214 -9.18 -3.83 -91.18
CA ARG A 214 -9.97 -3.19 -92.24
C ARG A 214 -9.14 -2.78 -93.46
N GLY A 215 -7.88 -3.17 -93.52
CA GLY A 215 -6.99 -2.95 -94.66
C GLY A 215 -6.16 -1.66 -94.62
N ASP A 216 -6.23 -0.87 -93.55
CA ASP A 216 -5.41 0.34 -93.37
C ASP A 216 -4.12 0.02 -92.60
N LEU A 217 -3.01 -0.17 -93.33
CA LEU A 217 -1.68 -0.49 -92.78
C LEU A 217 -0.80 0.75 -92.57
N SER A 218 -1.38 1.95 -92.58
CA SER A 218 -0.63 3.21 -92.60
C SER A 218 -0.11 3.62 -91.22
N GLU A 219 -0.75 3.16 -90.15
CA GLU A 219 -0.43 3.54 -88.77
C GLU A 219 0.19 2.40 -87.95
N THR A 220 1.12 2.77 -87.08
CA THR A 220 1.77 1.87 -86.10
C THR A 220 1.43 2.30 -84.68
N VAL A 221 1.44 1.36 -83.74
CA VAL A 221 1.27 1.63 -82.31
C VAL A 221 2.52 2.37 -81.80
N LYS A 222 2.36 3.51 -81.11
CA LYS A 222 3.50 4.16 -80.43
C LYS A 222 3.93 3.32 -79.23
N VAL A 223 5.17 2.83 -79.23
CA VAL A 223 5.74 2.07 -78.11
C VAL A 223 6.17 3.04 -77.02
N THR A 224 5.42 3.08 -75.91
CA THR A 224 5.72 3.96 -74.76
C THR A 224 6.16 3.21 -73.50
N ALA A 225 5.92 1.90 -73.43
CA ALA A 225 6.27 1.06 -72.28
C ALA A 225 7.47 0.17 -72.62
N ARG A 226 8.26 -0.21 -71.61
CA ARG A 226 9.40 -1.15 -71.71
C ARG A 226 9.08 -2.53 -71.11
N ASP A 227 7.82 -2.75 -70.78
CA ASP A 227 7.29 -4.01 -70.22
C ASP A 227 6.76 -4.92 -71.33
N GLU A 228 6.09 -6.00 -70.96
CA GLU A 228 5.51 -6.99 -71.88
C GLU A 228 4.47 -6.38 -72.83
N ILE A 229 3.83 -5.27 -72.46
CA ILE A 229 2.91 -4.53 -73.32
C ILE A 229 3.68 -3.69 -74.34
N GLY A 230 4.82 -3.13 -73.93
CA GLY A 230 5.81 -2.54 -74.84
C GLY A 230 6.34 -3.54 -75.85
N GLN A 231 6.68 -4.75 -75.41
CA GLN A 231 7.12 -5.84 -76.27
C GLN A 231 5.99 -6.29 -77.21
N LEU A 232 4.76 -6.40 -76.73
CA LEU A 232 3.58 -6.71 -77.55
C LEU A 232 3.31 -5.64 -78.61
N ALA A 233 3.46 -4.35 -78.28
CA ALA A 233 3.35 -3.26 -79.25
C ALA A 233 4.46 -3.31 -80.31
N HIS A 234 5.69 -3.66 -79.90
CA HIS A 234 6.81 -3.89 -80.81
C HIS A 234 6.53 -5.03 -81.78
N THR A 235 6.15 -6.20 -81.26
CA THR A 235 5.82 -7.37 -82.09
C THR A 235 4.65 -7.07 -83.00
N PHE A 236 3.62 -6.38 -82.52
CA PHE A 236 2.47 -5.99 -83.34
C PHE A 236 2.88 -5.05 -84.49
N ASN A 237 3.72 -4.04 -84.22
CA ASN A 237 4.27 -3.17 -85.25
C ASN A 237 5.12 -3.93 -86.26
N ASP A 238 5.99 -4.84 -85.81
CA ASP A 238 6.78 -5.70 -86.69
C ASP A 238 5.87 -6.55 -87.58
N THR A 239 4.72 -7.00 -87.06
CA THR A 239 3.74 -7.76 -87.84
C THR A 239 3.05 -6.86 -88.89
N VAL A 240 2.70 -5.62 -88.54
CA VAL A 240 2.16 -4.62 -89.49
C VAL A 240 3.19 -4.25 -90.56
N ILE A 241 4.47 -4.13 -90.19
CA ILE A 241 5.59 -3.89 -91.12
C ILE A 241 5.79 -5.10 -92.05
N ARG A 242 5.75 -6.33 -91.53
CA ARG A 242 5.82 -7.56 -92.34
C ARG A 242 4.62 -7.72 -93.28
N LEU A 243 3.42 -7.30 -92.88
CA LEU A 243 2.24 -7.23 -93.75
C LEU A 243 2.40 -6.17 -94.85
N ARG A 244 3.16 -5.09 -94.58
CA ARG A 244 3.47 -4.02 -95.54
C ARG A 244 4.61 -4.42 -96.50
N SER A 245 5.53 -5.27 -96.05
CA SER A 245 6.64 -5.81 -96.84
C SER A 245 6.34 -7.24 -97.30
N GLN A 246 5.34 -7.38 -98.16
CA GLN A 246 5.13 -8.62 -98.93
C GLN A 246 5.58 -8.40 -100.39
N VAL A 247 6.91 -8.36 -100.57
CA VAL A 247 7.59 -8.78 -101.80
C VAL A 247 8.61 -9.81 -101.36
N MET A 248 8.51 -11.01 -101.94
CA MET A 248 9.34 -12.15 -101.59
C MET A 248 10.81 -11.89 -101.91
N THR A 249 11.70 -12.39 -101.06
CA THR A 249 13.00 -12.91 -101.49
C THR A 249 13.29 -14.19 -100.72
N GLU A 250 13.15 -15.31 -101.45
CA GLU A 250 13.58 -16.64 -101.04
C GLU A 250 15.11 -16.75 -101.08
N THR A 251 15.81 -16.43 -99.99
CA THR A 251 17.22 -16.83 -99.79
C THR A 251 17.59 -16.94 -98.29
N GLU A 252 16.75 -17.56 -97.45
CA GLU A 252 17.11 -17.86 -96.03
C GLU A 252 16.65 -19.24 -95.55
N ARG A 253 16.33 -20.19 -96.45
CA ARG A 253 15.77 -21.49 -96.05
C ARG A 253 16.74 -22.46 -95.32
N ASP A 254 18.05 -22.20 -95.34
CA ASP A 254 19.05 -23.06 -94.67
C ASP A 254 19.66 -22.45 -93.38
N GLU A 255 19.77 -21.13 -93.27
CA GLU A 255 20.20 -20.47 -92.01
C GLU A 255 19.08 -20.49 -90.96
N GLU A 256 17.83 -20.35 -91.38
CA GLU A 256 16.66 -20.35 -90.49
C GLU A 256 16.40 -21.74 -89.88
N ARG A 257 16.72 -22.83 -90.60
CA ARG A 257 16.67 -24.21 -90.06
C ARG A 257 17.72 -24.43 -88.97
N ARG A 258 18.97 -24.01 -89.17
CA ARG A 258 20.04 -24.16 -88.16
C ARG A 258 19.77 -23.31 -86.92
N ARG A 259 19.34 -22.05 -87.08
CA ARG A 259 18.94 -21.20 -85.94
C ARG A 259 17.71 -21.75 -85.21
N ARG A 260 16.74 -22.34 -85.91
CA ARG A 260 15.58 -23.01 -85.27
C ARG A 260 15.98 -24.28 -84.52
N GLU A 261 16.89 -25.09 -85.06
CA GLU A 261 17.39 -26.31 -84.39
C GLU A 261 18.28 -25.97 -83.18
N GLU A 262 19.12 -24.95 -83.27
CA GLU A 262 19.90 -24.43 -82.14
C GLU A 262 19.00 -23.82 -81.06
N LEU A 263 18.02 -23.00 -81.46
CA LEU A 263 17.04 -22.45 -80.54
C LEU A 263 16.22 -23.55 -79.86
N GLN A 264 15.77 -24.57 -80.60
CA GLN A 264 15.05 -25.71 -80.02
C GLN A 264 15.91 -26.50 -79.02
N ARG A 265 17.19 -26.74 -79.33
CA ARG A 265 18.13 -27.36 -78.39
C ARG A 265 18.36 -26.51 -77.14
N ASN A 266 18.58 -25.21 -77.30
CA ASN A 266 18.75 -24.28 -76.19
C ASN A 266 17.50 -24.18 -75.32
N ILE A 267 16.29 -24.19 -75.92
CA ILE A 267 15.01 -24.27 -75.20
C ILE A 267 14.93 -25.57 -74.41
N GLN A 268 15.29 -26.71 -75.00
CA GLN A 268 15.24 -27.99 -74.31
C GLN A 268 16.18 -28.01 -73.10
N THR A 269 17.45 -27.63 -73.27
CA THR A 269 18.42 -27.55 -72.16
C THR A 269 18.00 -26.55 -71.08
N PHE A 270 17.42 -25.42 -71.48
CA PHE A 270 16.86 -24.45 -70.54
C PHE A 270 15.66 -25.01 -69.77
N LEU A 271 14.72 -25.68 -70.43
CA LEU A 271 13.57 -26.31 -69.78
C LEU A 271 14.00 -27.43 -68.83
N ASP A 272 15.00 -28.24 -69.20
CA ASP A 272 15.58 -29.26 -68.32
C ASP A 272 16.16 -28.61 -67.05
N THR A 273 16.91 -27.51 -67.20
CA THR A 273 17.48 -26.76 -66.06
C THR A 273 16.39 -26.14 -65.19
N VAL A 274 15.36 -25.54 -65.80
CA VAL A 274 14.22 -24.96 -65.09
C VAL A 274 13.41 -26.05 -64.36
N MET A 275 13.29 -27.24 -64.94
CA MET A 275 12.66 -28.39 -64.28
C MET A 275 13.46 -28.86 -63.06
N GLU A 276 14.79 -28.91 -63.14
CA GLU A 276 15.64 -29.22 -61.99
C GLU A 276 15.52 -28.16 -60.88
N ILE A 277 15.52 -26.87 -61.25
CA ILE A 277 15.28 -25.74 -60.33
C ILE A 277 13.89 -25.85 -59.68
N ALA A 278 12.85 -26.14 -60.47
CA ALA A 278 11.48 -26.30 -59.99
C ALA A 278 11.29 -27.53 -59.08
N GLN A 279 12.13 -28.56 -59.24
CA GLN A 279 12.20 -29.70 -58.33
C GLN A 279 12.92 -29.39 -57.02
N GLY A 280 13.49 -28.19 -56.89
CA GLY A 280 14.13 -27.68 -55.69
C GLY A 280 15.66 -27.68 -55.74
N ASP A 281 16.29 -28.02 -56.88
CA ASP A 281 17.74 -27.92 -57.03
C ASP A 281 18.16 -26.50 -57.44
N LEU A 282 18.20 -25.60 -56.46
CA LEU A 282 18.61 -24.21 -56.63
C LEU A 282 20.14 -24.04 -56.78
N SER A 283 20.91 -25.13 -56.81
CA SER A 283 22.34 -25.10 -57.15
C SER A 283 22.57 -25.04 -58.67
N ARG A 284 21.54 -25.37 -59.47
CA ARG A 284 21.62 -25.40 -60.94
C ARG A 284 21.52 -24.01 -61.54
N ARG A 285 22.23 -23.80 -62.64
CA ARG A 285 22.25 -22.56 -63.42
C ARG A 285 22.14 -22.89 -64.89
N GLY A 286 21.32 -22.12 -65.62
CA GLY A 286 21.22 -22.24 -67.06
C GLY A 286 22.40 -21.56 -67.74
N GLN A 287 22.85 -22.10 -68.87
CA GLN A 287 23.92 -21.51 -69.66
C GLN A 287 23.40 -20.29 -70.44
N VAL A 288 24.01 -19.11 -70.23
CA VAL A 288 23.65 -17.89 -70.94
C VAL A 288 24.22 -17.94 -72.36
N THR A 289 23.32 -18.03 -73.35
CA THR A 289 23.66 -18.09 -74.78
C THR A 289 23.50 -16.71 -75.45
N PRO A 290 24.19 -16.41 -76.58
CA PRO A 290 24.09 -15.11 -77.28
C PRO A 290 22.77 -14.88 -78.04
N ASP A 291 21.78 -15.76 -77.89
CA ASP A 291 20.50 -15.73 -78.59
C ASP A 291 19.39 -15.07 -77.73
N VAL A 292 18.16 -15.03 -78.26
CA VAL A 292 17.02 -14.39 -77.60
C VAL A 292 16.70 -15.04 -76.23
N LEU A 293 17.11 -16.29 -76.01
CA LEU A 293 16.94 -17.00 -74.74
C LEU A 293 17.95 -16.57 -73.67
N GLY A 294 19.14 -16.11 -74.04
CA GLY A 294 20.19 -15.72 -73.10
C GLY A 294 19.74 -14.76 -72.01
N ASN A 295 19.01 -13.71 -72.38
CA ASN A 295 18.49 -12.71 -71.43
C ASN A 295 17.46 -13.30 -70.45
N VAL A 296 16.69 -14.30 -70.88
CA VAL A 296 15.70 -14.99 -70.04
C VAL A 296 16.42 -15.93 -69.06
N VAL A 297 17.41 -16.68 -69.55
CA VAL A 297 18.25 -17.55 -68.73
C VAL A 297 18.97 -16.75 -67.65
N ASP A 298 19.54 -15.60 -68.00
CA ASP A 298 20.22 -14.69 -67.07
C ASP A 298 19.27 -14.16 -65.99
N SER A 299 18.08 -13.70 -66.37
CA SER A 299 17.07 -13.23 -65.41
C SER A 299 16.59 -14.33 -64.45
N ILE A 300 16.46 -15.57 -64.94
CA ILE A 300 16.13 -16.72 -64.08
C ILE A 300 17.29 -17.08 -63.17
N ASN A 301 18.54 -17.03 -63.64
CA ASN A 301 19.71 -17.28 -62.82
C ASN A 301 19.79 -16.29 -61.64
N VAL A 302 19.55 -14.99 -61.88
CA VAL A 302 19.47 -13.96 -60.83
C VAL A 302 18.32 -14.24 -59.86
N MET A 303 17.13 -14.59 -60.36
CA MET A 303 15.99 -14.95 -59.50
C MET A 303 16.30 -16.16 -58.61
N VAL A 304 16.95 -17.19 -59.15
CA VAL A 304 17.35 -18.39 -58.41
C VAL A 304 18.40 -18.05 -57.36
N GLU A 305 19.34 -17.15 -57.66
CA GLU A 305 20.32 -16.65 -56.72
C GLU A 305 19.67 -15.91 -55.54
N GLU A 306 18.75 -14.99 -55.81
CA GLU A 306 18.00 -14.26 -54.77
C GLU A 306 17.13 -15.21 -53.92
N ILE A 307 16.45 -16.19 -54.53
CA ILE A 307 15.67 -17.20 -53.80
C ILE A 307 16.58 -18.07 -52.94
N ALA A 308 17.74 -18.50 -53.47
CA ALA A 308 18.69 -19.30 -52.72
C ALA A 308 19.26 -18.53 -51.51
N ALA A 309 19.60 -17.25 -51.68
CA ALA A 309 20.05 -16.37 -50.60
C ALA A 309 18.97 -16.21 -49.52
N LEU A 310 17.72 -15.92 -49.92
CA LEU A 310 16.60 -15.80 -48.98
C LEU A 310 16.35 -17.09 -48.21
N LEU A 311 16.38 -18.27 -48.86
CA LEU A 311 16.21 -19.55 -48.18
C LEU A 311 17.36 -19.86 -47.22
N ALA A 312 18.60 -19.47 -47.56
CA ALA A 312 19.75 -19.57 -46.67
C ALA A 312 19.59 -18.69 -45.43
N ASP A 313 19.15 -17.44 -45.61
CA ASP A 313 18.89 -16.50 -44.52
C ASP A 313 17.77 -16.99 -43.60
N VAL A 314 16.68 -17.51 -44.16
CA VAL A 314 15.57 -18.10 -43.38
C VAL A 314 16.06 -19.32 -42.59
N ARG A 315 16.91 -20.17 -43.19
CA ARG A 315 17.52 -21.31 -42.48
C ARG A 315 18.41 -20.85 -41.33
N HIS A 316 19.24 -19.83 -41.53
CA HIS A 316 20.05 -19.24 -40.47
C HIS A 316 19.21 -18.63 -39.35
N ALA A 317 18.12 -17.94 -39.70
CA ALA A 317 17.17 -17.41 -38.73
C ALA A 317 16.50 -18.53 -37.92
N ALA A 318 16.10 -19.64 -38.56
CA ALA A 318 15.51 -20.81 -37.90
C ALA A 318 16.47 -21.44 -36.88
N LEU A 319 17.74 -21.66 -37.28
CA LEU A 319 18.77 -22.19 -36.38
C LEU A 319 19.03 -21.28 -35.18
N ARG A 320 19.06 -19.96 -35.40
CA ARG A 320 19.17 -18.98 -34.31
C ARG A 320 17.98 -19.03 -33.36
N VAL A 321 16.76 -19.13 -33.88
CA VAL A 321 15.55 -19.27 -33.06
C VAL A 321 15.62 -20.54 -32.21
N SER A 322 16.04 -21.67 -32.79
CA SER A 322 16.22 -22.93 -32.06
C SER A 322 17.29 -22.82 -30.95
N ALA A 323 18.43 -22.19 -31.24
CA ALA A 323 19.48 -21.96 -30.23
C ALA A 323 18.97 -21.06 -29.08
N SER A 324 18.37 -19.91 -29.39
CA SER A 324 17.81 -19.01 -28.36
C SER A 324 16.68 -19.66 -27.56
N ALA A 325 15.88 -20.53 -28.19
CA ALA A 325 14.86 -21.30 -27.49
C ALA A 325 15.50 -22.29 -26.50
N ASN A 326 16.57 -22.99 -26.87
CA ASN A 326 17.29 -23.85 -25.92
C ASN A 326 17.90 -23.06 -24.74
N ASP A 327 18.46 -21.87 -24.99
CA ASP A 327 18.94 -21.00 -23.91
C ASP A 327 17.81 -20.59 -22.95
N MET A 328 16.61 -20.29 -23.50
CA MET A 328 15.43 -19.98 -22.70
C MET A 328 15.01 -21.15 -21.80
N ILE A 329 15.20 -22.41 -22.21
CA ILE A 329 14.93 -23.57 -21.35
C ILE A 329 15.78 -23.50 -20.08
N GLY A 330 17.08 -23.23 -20.21
CA GLY A 330 17.98 -23.10 -19.06
C GLY A 330 17.57 -21.98 -18.11
N VAL A 331 17.20 -20.81 -18.66
CA VAL A 331 16.69 -19.68 -17.86
C VAL A 331 15.38 -20.05 -17.15
N THR A 332 14.47 -20.77 -17.81
CA THR A 332 13.22 -21.21 -17.19
C THR A 332 13.45 -22.20 -16.05
N ASP A 333 14.39 -23.13 -16.16
CA ASP A 333 14.73 -24.05 -15.07
C ASP A 333 15.32 -23.31 -13.86
N GLN A 334 16.21 -22.33 -14.10
CA GLN A 334 16.73 -21.47 -13.03
C GLN A 334 15.62 -20.67 -12.35
N MET A 335 14.67 -20.14 -13.12
CA MET A 335 13.53 -19.38 -12.60
C MET A 335 12.58 -20.25 -11.77
N ALA A 336 12.31 -21.49 -12.18
CA ALA A 336 11.58 -22.46 -11.36
C ALA A 336 12.29 -22.75 -10.03
N GLY A 337 13.61 -23.00 -10.08
CA GLY A 337 14.41 -23.21 -8.88
C GLY A 337 14.37 -22.01 -7.92
N GLY A 338 14.45 -20.79 -8.46
CA GLY A 338 14.33 -19.55 -7.70
C GLY A 338 12.96 -19.38 -7.04
N ALA A 339 11.87 -19.62 -7.77
CA ALA A 339 10.51 -19.56 -7.23
C ALA A 339 10.30 -20.58 -6.10
N GLN A 340 10.83 -21.79 -6.25
CA GLN A 340 10.74 -22.83 -5.22
C GLN A 340 11.57 -22.49 -3.98
N ALA A 341 12.77 -21.93 -4.15
CA ALA A 341 13.59 -21.46 -3.03
C ALA A 341 12.87 -20.34 -2.26
N GLN A 342 12.28 -19.39 -2.98
CA GLN A 342 11.49 -18.30 -2.41
C GLN A 342 10.31 -18.83 -1.60
N ALA A 343 9.57 -19.83 -2.10
CA ALA A 343 8.46 -20.45 -1.37
C ALA A 343 8.91 -21.12 -0.05
N ARG A 344 10.10 -21.74 -0.04
CA ARG A 344 10.66 -22.35 1.18
C ARG A 344 11.06 -21.27 2.20
N GLU A 345 11.74 -20.21 1.77
CA GLU A 345 12.11 -19.10 2.65
C GLU A 345 10.89 -18.42 3.25
N LEU A 346 9.83 -18.24 2.48
CA LEU A 346 8.58 -17.65 2.98
C LEU A 346 7.93 -18.48 4.07
N THR A 347 8.02 -19.80 4.01
CA THR A 347 7.56 -20.68 5.10
C THR A 347 8.36 -20.41 6.38
N THR A 348 9.69 -20.31 6.28
CA THR A 348 10.56 -19.99 7.42
C THR A 348 10.28 -18.61 8.00
N ILE A 349 10.12 -17.60 7.14
CA ILE A 349 9.80 -16.23 7.57
C ILE A 349 8.43 -16.18 8.25
N SER A 350 7.44 -16.90 7.72
CA SER A 350 6.09 -16.97 8.31
C SER A 350 6.11 -17.49 9.75
N HIS A 351 6.89 -18.55 10.02
CA HIS A 351 7.10 -19.01 11.40
C HIS A 351 7.80 -17.95 12.27
N GLY A 352 8.76 -17.21 11.71
CA GLY A 352 9.41 -16.09 12.40
C GLY A 352 8.42 -14.99 12.80
N VAL A 353 7.56 -14.59 11.85
CA VAL A 353 6.50 -13.60 12.04
C VAL A 353 5.50 -14.05 13.11
N GLU A 354 5.11 -15.33 13.11
CA GLU A 354 4.22 -15.89 14.13
C GLU A 354 4.83 -15.83 15.54
N ARG A 355 6.11 -16.17 15.70
CA ARG A 355 6.82 -16.02 16.98
C ARG A 355 6.88 -14.58 17.44
N VAL A 356 7.17 -13.64 16.53
CA VAL A 356 7.19 -12.20 16.85
C VAL A 356 5.79 -11.74 17.26
N SER A 357 4.74 -12.18 16.57
CA SER A 357 3.34 -11.88 16.92
C SER A 357 3.01 -12.34 18.34
N HIS A 358 3.41 -13.56 18.71
CA HIS A 358 3.22 -14.07 20.06
C HIS A 358 3.99 -13.23 21.10
N SER A 359 5.27 -12.95 20.84
CA SER A 359 6.11 -12.16 21.74
C SER A 359 5.56 -10.75 21.97
N VAL A 360 5.06 -10.09 20.92
CA VAL A 360 4.45 -8.75 21.03
C VAL A 360 3.20 -8.77 21.91
N ARG A 361 2.33 -9.79 21.77
CA ARG A 361 1.14 -9.97 22.63
C ARG A 361 1.52 -10.25 24.09
N GLU A 362 2.57 -11.02 24.31
CA GLU A 362 3.09 -11.30 25.65
C GLU A 362 3.65 -10.04 26.32
N VAL A 363 4.40 -9.21 25.59
CA VAL A 363 4.88 -7.91 26.08
C VAL A 363 3.70 -6.99 26.43
N ALA A 364 2.67 -6.91 25.57
CA ALA A 364 1.48 -6.11 25.85
C ALA A 364 0.76 -6.56 27.14
N THR A 365 0.61 -7.87 27.33
CA THR A 365 -0.03 -8.45 28.52
C THR A 365 0.79 -8.18 29.79
N THR A 366 2.11 -8.35 29.69
CA THR A 366 3.04 -8.09 30.80
C THR A 366 3.07 -6.61 31.16
N ALA A 367 3.02 -5.72 30.17
CA ALA A 367 2.87 -4.29 30.39
C ALA A 367 1.56 -3.97 31.13
N GLN A 368 0.42 -4.53 30.73
CA GLN A 368 -0.83 -4.32 31.47
C GLN A 368 -0.74 -4.78 32.94
N ALA A 369 -0.13 -5.93 33.20
CA ALA A 369 0.10 -6.42 34.56
C ALA A 369 1.01 -5.47 35.37
N ALA A 370 2.08 -4.97 34.77
CA ALA A 370 2.99 -4.01 35.39
C ALA A 370 2.32 -2.66 35.68
N ALA A 371 1.45 -2.17 34.79
CA ALA A 371 0.66 -0.96 35.03
C ALA A 371 -0.31 -1.14 36.20
N GLY A 372 -0.91 -2.33 36.31
CA GLY A 372 -1.74 -2.69 37.47
C GLY A 372 -0.94 -2.71 38.77
N ALA A 373 0.26 -3.28 38.77
CA ALA A 373 1.15 -3.27 39.93
C ALA A 373 1.55 -1.84 40.34
N ALA A 374 1.94 -0.99 39.39
CA ALA A 374 2.28 0.41 39.65
C ALA A 374 1.11 1.19 40.28
N ARG A 375 -0.12 0.98 39.81
CA ARG A 375 -1.31 1.61 40.43
C ARG A 375 -1.56 1.14 41.86
N ARG A 376 -1.38 -0.15 42.16
CA ARG A 376 -1.49 -0.65 43.54
C ARG A 376 -0.40 -0.08 44.45
N THR A 377 0.82 0.11 43.94
CA THR A 377 1.90 0.78 44.69
C THR A 377 1.57 2.24 44.95
N LEU A 378 1.00 2.96 43.98
CA LEU A 378 0.52 4.33 44.16
C LEU A 378 -0.54 4.42 45.27
N GLU A 379 -1.54 3.54 45.24
CA GLU A 379 -2.60 3.49 46.26
C GLU A 379 -2.02 3.17 47.64
N ALA A 380 -1.09 2.22 47.74
CA ALA A 380 -0.40 1.90 48.99
C ALA A 380 0.43 3.09 49.52
N ALA A 381 1.11 3.82 48.64
CA ALA A 381 1.88 5.00 49.01
C ALA A 381 0.97 6.14 49.51
N GLN A 382 -0.17 6.38 48.86
CA GLN A 382 -1.16 7.38 49.29
C GLN A 382 -1.79 7.03 50.65
N ASN A 383 -2.14 5.76 50.86
CA ASN A 383 -2.63 5.29 52.16
C ASN A 383 -1.55 5.42 53.25
N GLY A 384 -0.29 5.14 52.89
CA GLY A 384 0.86 5.37 53.78
C GLY A 384 1.04 6.85 54.12
N GLU A 385 0.93 7.74 53.15
CA GLU A 385 1.06 9.20 53.31
C GLU A 385 0.00 9.70 54.30
N GLN A 386 -1.24 9.24 54.17
CA GLN A 386 -2.30 9.57 55.13
C GLN A 386 -1.99 9.06 56.54
N ALA A 387 -1.52 7.83 56.69
CA ALA A 387 -1.16 7.28 58.01
C ALA A 387 0.00 8.03 58.68
N VAL A 388 0.97 8.49 57.89
CA VAL A 388 2.09 9.33 58.34
C VAL A 388 1.58 10.72 58.74
N HIS A 389 0.68 11.32 57.97
CA HIS A 389 0.05 12.59 58.31
C HIS A 389 -0.74 12.52 59.64
N ASP A 390 -1.49 11.44 59.85
CA ASP A 390 -2.20 11.21 61.12
C ASP A 390 -1.23 11.02 62.30
N SER A 391 -0.08 10.39 62.05
CA SER A 391 1.00 10.22 63.03
C SER A 391 1.68 11.55 63.38
N LEU A 392 1.92 12.44 62.40
CA LEU A 392 2.43 13.80 62.63
C LEU A 392 1.48 14.61 63.53
N ALA A 393 0.17 14.56 63.25
CA ALA A 393 -0.84 15.19 64.08
C ALA A 393 -0.87 14.59 65.50
N GLY A 394 -0.66 13.28 65.62
CA GLY A 394 -0.50 12.58 66.90
C GLY A 394 0.69 13.08 67.71
N MET A 395 1.87 13.16 67.09
CA MET A 395 3.10 13.65 67.73
C MET A 395 2.97 15.11 68.19
N GLN A 396 2.31 15.96 67.40
CA GLN A 396 2.04 17.35 67.80
C GLN A 396 1.14 17.42 69.05
N ARG A 397 0.11 16.58 69.14
CA ARG A 397 -0.74 16.49 70.35
C ARG A 397 0.07 16.01 71.55
N ILE A 398 0.88 14.96 71.40
CA ILE A 398 1.74 14.46 72.48
C ILE A 398 2.72 15.54 72.94
N ARG A 399 3.36 16.27 72.02
CA ARG A 399 4.25 17.38 72.35
C ARG A 399 3.53 18.44 73.19
N GLY A 400 2.31 18.80 72.83
CA GLY A 400 1.48 19.74 73.58
C GLY A 400 1.15 19.24 74.99
N GLU A 401 0.73 17.98 75.14
CA GLU A 401 0.42 17.38 76.43
C GLU A 401 1.65 17.29 77.36
N VAL A 402 2.81 16.87 76.83
CA VAL A 402 4.07 16.83 77.59
C VAL A 402 4.44 18.22 78.11
N GLN A 403 4.31 19.26 77.29
CA GLN A 403 4.56 20.65 77.71
C GLN A 403 3.59 21.12 78.81
N ILE A 404 2.31 20.76 78.70
CA ILE A 404 1.30 21.09 79.73
C ILE A 404 1.65 20.40 81.06
N ILE A 405 2.00 19.11 81.02
CA ILE A 405 2.35 18.37 82.23
C ILE A 405 3.64 18.92 82.84
N ALA A 406 4.67 19.21 82.04
CA ALA A 406 5.92 19.84 82.51
C ALA A 406 5.63 21.14 83.27
N LYS A 407 4.72 21.99 82.74
CA LYS A 407 4.29 23.23 83.41
C LYS A 407 3.57 22.95 84.74
N ARG A 408 2.71 21.94 84.80
CA ARG A 408 2.00 21.56 86.04
C ARG A 408 2.94 21.02 87.11
N ILE A 409 3.90 20.17 86.74
CA ILE A 409 4.90 19.63 87.67
C ILE A 409 5.82 20.75 88.17
N LYS A 410 6.23 21.67 87.31
CA LYS A 410 6.98 22.86 87.72
C LYS A 410 6.22 23.68 88.77
N SER A 411 4.93 23.95 88.52
CA SER A 411 4.09 24.65 89.50
C SER A 411 3.92 23.86 90.81
N LEU A 412 3.91 22.52 90.77
CA LEU A 412 3.91 21.69 91.97
C LEU A 412 5.24 21.81 92.74
N GLY A 413 6.37 21.84 92.02
CA GLY A 413 7.69 22.12 92.60
C GLY A 413 7.74 23.49 93.30
N ASP A 414 7.21 24.53 92.67
CA ASP A 414 7.11 25.89 93.25
C ASP A 414 6.27 25.88 94.54
N ARG A 415 5.10 25.21 94.53
CA ARG A 415 4.24 25.05 95.72
C ARG A 415 4.94 24.26 96.83
N SER A 416 5.73 23.24 96.50
CA SER A 416 6.50 22.47 97.47
C SER A 416 7.61 23.31 98.13
N LEU A 417 8.17 24.31 97.43
CA LEU A 417 9.10 25.28 98.04
C LEU A 417 8.37 26.19 99.04
N GLU A 418 7.17 26.68 98.69
CA GLU A 418 6.34 27.47 99.61
C GLU A 418 5.96 26.68 100.87
N ILE A 419 5.54 25.42 100.71
CA ILE A 419 5.22 24.55 101.86
C ILE A 419 6.47 24.30 102.71
N SER A 420 7.64 24.08 102.10
CA SER A 420 8.89 23.91 102.84
C SER A 420 9.20 25.13 103.72
N ALA A 421 8.97 26.35 103.22
CA ALA A 421 9.15 27.57 104.00
C ALA A 421 8.18 27.65 105.20
N ILE A 422 6.91 27.26 105.00
CA ILE A 422 5.91 27.20 106.08
C ILE A 422 6.29 26.16 107.13
N VAL A 423 6.70 24.96 106.72
CA VAL A 423 7.10 23.87 107.64
C VAL A 423 8.29 24.29 108.48
N ASN A 424 9.30 24.96 107.89
CA ASN A 424 10.44 25.49 108.62
C ASN A 424 10.01 26.55 109.66
N LEU A 425 9.07 27.44 109.31
CA LEU A 425 8.52 28.42 110.25
C LEU A 425 7.75 27.74 111.40
N ILE A 426 6.99 26.68 111.14
CA ILE A 426 6.27 25.95 112.21
C ILE A 426 7.26 25.22 113.12
N GLU A 427 8.35 24.65 112.58
CA GLU A 427 9.42 24.05 113.38
C GLU A 427 10.07 25.10 114.30
N GLU A 428 10.34 26.30 113.78
CA GLU A 428 10.84 27.44 114.56
C GLU A 428 9.87 27.86 115.67
N LEU A 429 8.58 28.00 115.34
CA LEU A 429 7.53 28.34 116.31
C LEU A 429 7.37 27.27 117.39
N ALA A 430 7.43 25.99 117.03
CA ALA A 430 7.37 24.88 117.98
C ALA A 430 8.60 24.89 118.90
N SER A 431 9.79 25.18 118.38
CA SER A 431 11.01 25.34 119.17
C SER A 431 10.90 26.53 120.15
N HIS A 432 10.42 27.68 119.68
CA HIS A 432 10.15 28.86 120.53
C HIS A 432 9.10 28.56 121.61
N THR A 433 8.02 27.88 121.26
CA THR A 433 6.96 27.49 122.21
C THR A 433 7.49 26.51 123.24
N ASN A 434 8.36 25.58 122.86
CA ASN A 434 9.03 24.67 123.77
C ASN A 434 9.91 25.42 124.78
N LEU A 435 10.68 26.40 124.33
CA LEU A 435 11.51 27.26 125.19
C LEU A 435 10.66 28.14 126.13
N LEU A 436 9.59 28.75 125.62
CA LEU A 436 8.65 29.54 126.42
C LEU A 436 7.96 28.68 127.50
N ALA A 437 7.53 27.47 127.14
CA ALA A 437 6.91 26.53 128.06
C ALA A 437 7.91 26.01 129.12
N LEU A 438 9.17 25.78 128.74
CA LEU A 438 10.23 25.45 129.68
C LEU A 438 10.48 26.59 130.68
N ASN A 439 10.58 27.83 130.19
CA ASN A 439 10.74 29.00 131.06
C ASN A 439 9.54 29.16 132.01
N ALA A 440 8.32 28.98 131.51
CA ALA A 440 7.10 29.01 132.34
C ALA A 440 7.04 27.88 133.38
N ALA A 441 7.51 26.68 133.04
CA ALA A 441 7.59 25.56 133.97
C ALA A 441 8.63 25.79 135.08
N ILE A 442 9.78 26.40 134.73
CA ILE A 442 10.81 26.81 135.69
C ILE A 442 10.25 27.87 136.65
N GLU A 443 9.59 28.91 136.13
CA GLU A 443 9.01 29.99 136.93
C GLU A 443 7.89 29.47 137.85
N ALA A 444 7.06 28.54 137.36
CA ALA A 444 6.02 27.88 138.14
C ALA A 444 6.59 27.00 139.26
N ALA A 445 7.73 26.34 139.04
CA ALA A 445 8.47 25.63 140.09
C ALA A 445 9.08 26.58 141.13
N GLY A 446 9.51 27.78 140.70
CA GLY A 446 10.01 28.85 141.57
C GLY A 446 8.95 29.46 142.50
N ALA A 447 7.68 29.47 142.09
CA ALA A 447 6.55 30.03 142.84
C ALA A 447 5.97 29.09 143.93
N GLY A 448 6.53 27.90 144.14
CA GLY A 448 6.12 26.96 145.21
C GLY A 448 4.67 26.45 145.07
N GLU A 449 3.93 26.38 146.18
CA GLU A 449 2.56 25.83 146.21
C GLU A 449 1.56 26.57 145.29
N ALA A 450 1.76 27.87 145.06
CA ALA A 450 0.90 28.69 144.21
C ALA A 450 1.08 28.39 142.70
N GLY A 451 2.25 27.89 142.29
CA GLY A 451 2.62 27.62 140.90
C GLY A 451 2.31 26.21 140.41
N LEU A 452 1.97 25.26 141.30
CA LEU A 452 1.76 23.83 140.97
C LEU A 452 0.81 23.60 139.79
N ARG A 453 -0.34 24.28 139.75
CA ARG A 453 -1.32 24.12 138.66
C ARG A 453 -0.84 24.72 137.33
N PHE A 454 -0.04 25.79 137.37
CA PHE A 454 0.56 26.41 136.19
C PHE A 454 1.72 25.58 135.64
N GLY A 455 2.54 24.97 136.51
CA GLY A 455 3.67 24.14 136.12
C GLY A 455 3.25 22.88 135.34
N VAL A 456 2.13 22.26 135.72
CA VAL A 456 1.57 21.11 134.97
C VAL A 456 1.14 21.52 133.55
N VAL A 457 0.51 22.69 133.40
CA VAL A 457 0.10 23.21 132.08
C VAL A 457 1.33 23.55 131.24
N ALA A 458 2.35 24.17 131.84
CA ALA A 458 3.59 24.50 131.15
C ALA A 458 4.35 23.24 130.66
N ASP A 459 4.45 22.18 131.47
CA ASP A 459 5.09 20.92 131.04
C ASP A 459 4.27 20.18 129.96
N GLU A 460 2.93 20.33 129.95
CA GLU A 460 2.08 19.78 128.89
C GLU A 460 2.25 20.56 127.57
N ILE A 461 2.33 21.89 127.62
CA ILE A 461 2.65 22.73 126.45
C ILE A 461 4.04 22.39 125.91
N ARG A 462 5.03 22.18 126.79
CA ARG A 462 6.40 21.78 126.41
C ARG A 462 6.40 20.46 125.65
N LYS A 463 5.75 19.43 126.18
CA LYS A 463 5.61 18.13 125.50
C LYS A 463 4.85 18.23 124.18
N LEU A 464 3.83 19.07 124.11
CA LEU A 464 3.09 19.31 122.87
C LEU A 464 3.97 20.01 121.82
N ALA A 465 4.79 20.98 122.23
CA ALA A 465 5.73 21.69 121.38
C ALA A 465 6.86 20.76 120.87
N GLU A 466 7.41 19.88 121.71
CA GLU A 466 8.36 18.84 121.29
C GLU A 466 7.75 17.87 120.27
N ARG A 467 6.50 17.44 120.49
CA ARG A 467 5.77 16.60 119.52
C ARG A 467 5.51 17.34 118.20
N ALA A 468 5.14 18.61 118.27
CA ALA A 468 4.91 19.45 117.09
C ALA A 468 6.21 19.62 116.27
N ALA A 469 7.34 19.93 116.93
CA ALA A 469 8.64 20.07 116.29
C ALA A 469 9.11 18.78 115.61
N LYS A 470 8.91 17.63 116.27
CA LYS A 470 9.21 16.32 115.67
C LYS A 470 8.35 16.04 114.45
N ALA A 471 7.03 16.28 114.55
CA ALA A 471 6.11 16.08 113.44
C ALA A 471 6.42 17.00 112.25
N THR A 472 6.76 18.27 112.47
CA THR A 472 7.18 19.18 111.39
C THR A 472 8.48 18.74 110.73
N LYS A 473 9.43 18.19 111.50
CA LYS A 473 10.67 17.65 110.94
C LYS A 473 10.42 16.46 110.01
N ASP A 474 9.51 15.56 110.42
CA ASP A 474 9.10 14.41 109.60
C ASP A 474 8.39 14.89 108.31
N VAL A 475 7.51 15.90 108.40
CA VAL A 475 6.89 16.56 107.23
C VAL A 475 7.95 17.21 106.34
N GLY A 476 8.98 17.86 106.91
CA GLY A 476 10.07 18.47 106.15
C GLY A 476 10.88 17.47 105.34
N VAL A 477 11.07 16.23 105.85
CA VAL A 477 11.68 15.13 105.08
C VAL A 477 10.78 14.76 103.89
N LEU A 478 9.48 14.58 104.11
CA LEU A 478 8.53 14.25 103.03
C LEU A 478 8.51 15.33 101.94
N ILE A 479 8.51 16.61 102.31
CA ILE A 479 8.52 17.72 101.33
C ILE A 479 9.81 17.73 100.51
N ARG A 480 10.97 17.44 101.11
CA ARG A 480 12.23 17.31 100.36
C ARG A 480 12.20 16.15 99.37
N THR A 481 11.60 15.01 99.75
CA THR A 481 11.40 13.89 98.82
C THR A 481 10.51 14.30 97.65
N VAL A 482 9.37 14.95 97.91
CA VAL A 482 8.48 15.47 96.85
C VAL A 482 9.22 16.46 95.94
N GLN A 483 10.05 17.35 96.47
CA GLN A 483 10.86 18.28 95.67
C GLN A 483 11.80 17.54 94.72
N MET A 484 12.51 16.53 95.23
CA MET A 484 13.42 15.69 94.42
C MET A 484 12.65 14.97 93.31
N GLU A 485 11.55 14.30 93.63
CA GLU A 485 10.70 13.60 92.67
C GLU A 485 10.13 14.56 91.60
N THR A 486 9.75 15.78 91.98
CA THR A 486 9.28 16.78 91.00
C THR A 486 10.39 17.25 90.05
N GLN A 487 11.62 17.38 90.53
CA GLN A 487 12.77 17.76 89.70
C GLN A 487 13.12 16.64 88.70
N GLU A 488 13.16 15.39 89.16
CA GLU A 488 13.36 14.23 88.30
C GLU A 488 12.26 14.13 87.24
N ALA A 489 11.00 14.36 87.63
CA ALA A 489 9.89 14.35 86.69
C ALA A 489 9.96 15.48 85.65
N VAL A 490 10.44 16.68 85.99
CA VAL A 490 10.68 17.74 85.00
C VAL A 490 11.78 17.33 84.00
N ALA A 491 12.89 16.78 84.49
CA ALA A 491 13.98 16.32 83.62
C ALA A 491 13.51 15.23 82.64
N ALA A 492 12.73 14.26 83.13
CA ALA A 492 12.13 13.23 82.29
C ALA A 492 11.19 13.80 81.22
N MET A 493 10.47 14.90 81.51
CA MET A 493 9.59 15.55 80.54
C MET A 493 10.35 16.37 79.49
N GLU A 494 11.49 16.97 79.85
CA GLU A 494 12.37 17.64 78.89
C GLU A 494 13.02 16.63 77.93
N GLU A 495 13.41 15.47 78.43
CA GLU A 495 13.86 14.35 77.61
C GLU A 495 12.73 13.81 76.71
N GLY A 496 11.54 13.58 77.27
CA GLY A 496 10.36 13.15 76.50
C GLY A 496 9.98 14.14 75.39
N THR A 497 10.16 15.45 75.61
CA THR A 497 9.94 16.47 74.58
C THR A 497 10.93 16.33 73.42
N ARG A 498 12.22 16.08 73.72
CA ARG A 498 13.26 15.86 72.70
C ARG A 498 13.00 14.59 71.88
N GLU A 499 12.58 13.52 72.53
CA GLU A 499 12.23 12.25 71.86
C GLU A 499 11.04 12.42 70.91
N VAL A 500 10.01 13.16 71.32
CA VAL A 500 8.85 13.46 70.46
C VAL A 500 9.26 14.32 69.26
N GLU A 501 10.16 15.29 69.44
CA GLU A 501 10.66 16.13 68.36
C GLU A 501 11.53 15.34 67.36
N ALA A 502 12.40 14.45 67.85
CA ALA A 502 13.15 13.53 67.00
C ALA A 502 12.23 12.58 66.21
N GLY A 503 11.20 12.04 66.87
CA GLY A 503 10.17 11.23 66.22
C GLY A 503 9.39 11.99 65.14
N TYR A 504 9.11 13.27 65.38
CA TYR A 504 8.46 14.16 64.43
C TYR A 504 9.31 14.35 63.16
N GLU A 505 10.62 14.62 63.29
CA GLU A 505 11.53 14.77 62.15
C GLU A 505 11.68 13.48 61.31
N VAL A 506 11.73 12.31 61.95
CA VAL A 506 11.77 11.02 61.24
C VAL A 506 10.47 10.80 60.45
N THR A 507 9.33 11.19 61.04
CA THR A 507 8.01 11.03 60.42
C THR A 507 7.86 11.92 59.18
N ILE A 508 8.37 13.16 59.21
CA ILE A 508 8.40 14.05 58.03
C ILE A 508 9.21 13.42 56.89
N ARG A 509 10.38 12.86 57.17
CA ARG A 509 11.20 12.20 56.13
C ARG A 509 10.49 10.99 55.52
N ALA A 510 9.72 10.25 56.33
CA ALA A 510 8.90 9.15 55.81
C ALA A 510 7.80 9.65 54.86
N GLU A 511 7.18 10.80 55.14
CA GLU A 511 6.21 11.46 54.26
C GLU A 511 6.84 11.80 52.89
N GLU A 512 8.03 12.39 52.89
CA GLU A 512 8.76 12.73 51.66
C GLU A 512 9.06 11.51 50.80
N HIS A 513 9.51 10.41 51.41
CA HIS A 513 9.77 9.15 50.69
C HIS A 513 8.50 8.53 50.10
N LEU A 514 7.37 8.57 50.82
CA LEU A 514 6.09 8.08 50.30
C LEU A 514 5.62 8.89 49.10
N LYS A 515 5.80 10.22 49.14
CA LYS A 515 5.51 11.12 48.02
C LYS A 515 6.39 10.84 46.80
N GLU A 516 7.67 10.52 47.01
CA GLU A 516 8.58 10.09 45.95
C GLU A 516 8.16 8.74 45.34
N ILE A 517 7.73 7.77 46.16
CA ILE A 517 7.19 6.48 45.69
C ILE A 517 5.92 6.70 44.87
N ALA A 518 5.00 7.57 45.31
CA ALA A 518 3.78 7.90 44.57
C ALA A 518 4.09 8.53 43.20
N THR A 519 5.03 9.49 43.17
CA THR A 519 5.47 10.14 41.93
C THR A 519 6.11 9.14 40.96
N THR A 520 6.99 8.28 41.48
CA THR A 520 7.67 7.25 40.68
C THR A 520 6.69 6.21 40.16
N SER A 521 5.74 5.76 40.97
CA SER A 521 4.71 4.80 40.57
C SER A 521 3.81 5.35 39.47
N THR A 522 3.45 6.64 39.55
CA THR A 522 2.68 7.32 38.49
C THR A 522 3.46 7.33 37.18
N LYS A 523 4.73 7.72 37.22
CA LYS A 523 5.61 7.73 36.03
C LYS A 523 5.83 6.33 35.46
N SER A 524 5.95 5.31 36.30
CA SER A 524 6.00 3.91 35.87
C SER A 524 4.72 3.48 35.16
N ALA A 525 3.54 3.86 35.69
CA ALA A 525 2.27 3.55 35.03
C ALA A 525 2.15 4.19 33.64
N GLU A 526 2.59 5.44 33.48
CA GLU A 526 2.62 6.14 32.19
C GLU A 526 3.57 5.49 31.18
N LEU A 527 4.81 5.17 31.60
CA LEU A 527 5.79 4.51 30.73
C LEU A 527 5.27 3.15 30.25
N VAL A 528 4.65 2.39 31.15
CA VAL A 528 4.11 1.07 30.84
C VAL A 528 2.88 1.16 29.92
N GLN A 529 2.04 2.19 30.05
CA GLN A 529 1.00 2.49 29.06
C GLN A 529 1.62 2.84 27.69
N GLY A 530 2.75 3.54 27.66
CA GLY A 530 3.54 3.76 26.46
C GLY A 530 3.99 2.46 25.79
N ILE A 531 4.53 1.53 26.57
CA ILE A 531 4.92 0.19 26.09
C ILE A 531 3.70 -0.55 25.53
N SER A 532 2.58 -0.57 26.24
CA SER A 532 1.36 -1.23 25.76
C SER A 532 0.89 -0.68 24.41
N ARG A 533 0.91 0.64 24.20
CA ARG A 533 0.56 1.26 22.91
C ARG A 533 1.55 0.89 21.81
N ALA A 534 2.84 0.93 22.11
CA ALA A 534 3.89 0.56 21.16
C ALA A 534 3.78 -0.93 20.75
N SER A 535 3.45 -1.82 21.70
CA SER A 535 3.20 -3.23 21.41
C SER A 535 1.97 -3.43 20.53
N THR A 536 0.87 -2.71 20.74
CA THR A 536 -0.28 -2.76 19.83
C THR A 536 0.11 -2.33 18.41
N GLN A 537 0.84 -1.21 18.26
CA GLN A 537 1.32 -0.76 16.95
C GLN A 537 2.29 -1.76 16.29
N GLN A 538 3.14 -2.42 17.08
CA GLN A 538 3.99 -3.50 16.58
C GLN A 538 3.18 -4.69 16.09
N ALA A 539 2.07 -5.04 16.76
CA ALA A 539 1.20 -6.13 16.33
C ALA A 539 0.60 -5.85 14.94
N ASP A 540 0.15 -4.62 14.70
CA ASP A 540 -0.35 -4.17 13.39
C ASP A 540 0.74 -4.27 12.31
N GLY A 541 1.97 -3.87 12.65
CA GLY A 541 3.13 -3.98 11.76
C GLY A 541 3.48 -5.43 11.42
N VAL A 542 3.41 -6.33 12.39
CA VAL A 542 3.61 -7.77 12.18
C VAL A 542 2.53 -8.35 11.27
N GLU A 543 1.28 -7.91 11.40
CA GLU A 543 0.19 -8.32 10.51
C GLU A 543 0.39 -7.80 9.08
N ALA A 544 0.90 -6.57 8.92
CA ALA A 544 1.27 -6.03 7.61
C ALA A 544 2.39 -6.84 6.95
N VAL A 545 3.41 -7.26 7.72
CA VAL A 545 4.48 -8.15 7.23
C VAL A 545 3.91 -9.51 6.84
N ALA A 546 3.00 -10.08 7.63
CA ALA A 546 2.35 -11.35 7.30
C ALA A 546 1.59 -11.27 5.96
N ARG A 547 0.83 -10.19 5.74
CA ARG A 547 0.14 -9.94 4.46
C ARG A 547 1.11 -9.78 3.30
N ALA A 548 2.23 -9.07 3.50
CA ALA A 548 3.27 -8.95 2.49
C ALA A 548 3.88 -10.31 2.13
N MET A 549 4.16 -11.16 3.12
CA MET A 549 4.66 -12.52 2.89
C MET A 549 3.66 -13.38 2.09
N GLN A 550 2.37 -13.28 2.38
CA GLN A 550 1.33 -13.97 1.63
C GLN A 550 1.28 -13.51 0.16
N SER A 551 1.45 -12.21 -0.09
CA SER A 551 1.53 -11.67 -1.45
C SER A 551 2.77 -12.19 -2.20
N ILE A 552 3.94 -12.22 -1.55
CA ILE A 552 5.16 -12.77 -2.16
C ILE A 552 5.01 -14.27 -2.42
N ALA A 553 4.33 -15.02 -1.54
CA ALA A 553 4.04 -16.43 -1.76
C ALA A 553 3.18 -16.63 -3.01
N GLN A 554 2.16 -15.78 -3.19
CA GLN A 554 1.33 -15.81 -4.39
C GLN A 554 2.13 -15.48 -5.66
N VAL A 555 3.08 -14.54 -5.58
CA VAL A 555 3.99 -14.23 -6.70
C VAL A 555 4.90 -15.43 -7.01
N ALA A 556 5.42 -16.13 -6.01
CA ALA A 556 6.25 -17.31 -6.23
C ALA A 556 5.47 -18.42 -6.95
N VAL A 557 4.23 -18.69 -6.52
CA VAL A 557 3.32 -19.65 -7.19
C VAL A 557 2.99 -19.20 -8.62
N GLY A 558 2.69 -17.92 -8.82
CA GLY A 558 2.43 -17.37 -10.16
C GLY A 558 3.65 -17.47 -11.08
N THR A 559 4.85 -17.29 -10.53
CA THR A 559 6.12 -17.43 -11.25
C THR A 559 6.33 -18.88 -11.68
N GLU A 560 6.06 -19.86 -10.80
CA GLU A 560 6.14 -21.28 -11.14
C GLU A 560 5.19 -21.64 -12.30
N GLN A 561 3.95 -21.15 -12.27
CA GLN A 561 2.98 -21.33 -13.36
C GLN A 561 3.44 -20.66 -14.67
N ALA A 562 3.97 -19.44 -14.59
CA ALA A 562 4.48 -18.72 -15.75
C ALA A 562 5.69 -19.43 -16.36
N VAL A 563 6.57 -20.03 -15.54
CA VAL A 563 7.68 -20.87 -15.99
C VAL A 563 7.17 -22.07 -16.79
N LEU A 564 6.18 -22.79 -16.29
CA LEU A 564 5.61 -23.96 -16.98
C LEU A 564 5.02 -23.57 -18.36
N GLN A 565 4.30 -22.45 -18.41
CA GLN A 565 3.72 -21.95 -19.67
C GLN A 565 4.81 -21.48 -20.65
N THR A 566 5.84 -20.80 -20.15
CA THR A 566 6.97 -20.35 -20.96
C THR A 566 7.73 -21.53 -21.53
N ARG A 567 7.99 -22.56 -20.72
CA ARG A 567 8.65 -23.80 -21.15
C ARG A 567 7.91 -24.46 -22.31
N LYS A 568 6.59 -24.61 -22.20
CA LYS A 568 5.76 -25.15 -23.29
C LYS A 568 5.90 -24.33 -24.59
N THR A 569 5.85 -23.01 -24.47
CA THR A 569 5.97 -22.10 -25.63
C THR A 569 7.35 -22.22 -26.28
N VAL A 570 8.40 -22.35 -25.48
CA VAL A 570 9.78 -22.54 -25.93
C VAL A 570 9.96 -23.89 -26.61
N GLU A 571 9.39 -24.97 -26.07
CA GLU A 571 9.39 -26.30 -26.70
C GLU A 571 8.69 -26.27 -28.07
N ASP A 572 7.59 -25.53 -28.21
CA ASP A 572 6.89 -25.36 -29.48
C ASP A 572 7.71 -24.53 -30.48
N LEU A 573 8.46 -23.51 -30.03
CA LEU A 573 9.40 -22.77 -30.89
C LEU A 573 10.54 -23.65 -31.42
N VAL A 574 11.09 -24.53 -30.58
CA VAL A 574 12.12 -25.50 -31.01
C VAL A 574 11.55 -26.41 -32.09
N LYS A 575 10.33 -26.95 -31.90
CA LYS A 575 9.66 -27.79 -32.90
C LYS A 575 9.42 -27.04 -34.21
N LEU A 576 8.88 -25.83 -34.15
CA LEU A 576 8.63 -25.00 -35.34
C LEU A 576 9.92 -24.66 -36.10
N ALA A 577 11.00 -24.36 -35.38
CA ALA A 577 12.31 -24.10 -35.98
C ALA A 577 12.90 -25.37 -36.65
N ASP A 578 12.72 -26.55 -36.04
CA ASP A 578 13.12 -27.83 -36.63
C ASP A 578 12.29 -28.16 -37.88
N GLU A 579 10.97 -28.00 -37.81
CA GLU A 579 10.06 -28.19 -38.95
C GLU A 579 10.39 -27.25 -40.13
N LEU A 580 10.67 -25.97 -39.85
CA LEU A 580 11.09 -25.00 -40.85
C LEU A 580 12.42 -25.41 -41.48
N THR A 581 13.39 -25.82 -40.66
CA THR A 581 14.70 -26.30 -41.15
C THR A 581 14.54 -27.55 -42.03
N ARG A 582 13.69 -28.50 -41.64
CA ARG A 582 13.35 -29.68 -42.46
C ARG A 582 12.67 -29.31 -43.77
N SER A 583 11.71 -28.39 -43.75
CA SER A 583 11.01 -27.93 -44.96
C SER A 583 11.98 -27.27 -45.95
N LEU A 584 12.93 -26.49 -45.43
CA LEU A 584 13.99 -25.86 -46.22
C LEU A 584 15.02 -26.87 -46.76
N SER A 585 15.25 -27.99 -46.07
CA SER A 585 16.20 -29.02 -46.53
C SER A 585 15.80 -29.71 -47.84
N ARG A 586 14.53 -29.57 -48.27
CA ARG A 586 14.06 -30.02 -49.58
C ARG A 586 14.70 -29.24 -50.73
N PHE A 587 15.12 -28.00 -50.49
CA PHE A 587 15.81 -27.18 -51.49
C PHE A 587 17.32 -27.40 -51.39
N LYS A 588 17.95 -27.82 -52.49
CA LYS A 588 19.41 -27.90 -52.57
C LYS A 588 19.95 -26.53 -52.88
N LEU A 589 20.67 -25.96 -51.93
CA LEU A 589 21.42 -24.74 -52.11
C LEU A 589 22.82 -25.12 -52.61
N ALA A 590 23.43 -24.27 -53.44
CA ALA A 590 24.84 -24.42 -53.76
C ALA A 590 25.66 -24.40 -52.46
N ALA A 591 26.62 -25.32 -52.33
CA ALA A 591 27.58 -25.23 -51.24
C ALA A 591 28.33 -23.89 -51.39
N ALA A 592 28.32 -23.08 -50.34
CA ALA A 592 29.07 -21.83 -50.28
C ALA A 592 30.58 -22.09 -50.39
#